data_AF-A0A3C1NM91-F1
#
_entry.id   AF-A0A3C1NM91-F1
#
_cell.length_a   1.000
_cell.length_b   1.000
_cell.length_c   1.000
_cell.angle_alpha   90.00
_cell.angle_beta   90.00
_cell.angle_gamma   90.00
#
_symmetry.space_group_name_H-M   'P 1'
#
loop_
_entity.id
_entity.type
_entity.pdbx_description
1 polymer ?
#
loop_
_entity_poly.entity_id
_entity_poly.type
_entity_poly.pdbx_seq_one_letter_code
_entity_poly.pdbx_strand_id
1 'polypeptide(L)' 'MEHYNMNLTLKVWRQKNSQSGGRFETYQVKNISSEMSFLEMFDVLNEELIREG' A
#
# COMPACT_ATOMS: atom_id res chain seq x y z
N MET A 1 -2.31 -23.89 -8.46
CA MET A 1 -1.49 -22.96 -7.66
C MET A 1 -2.34 -22.56 -6.47
N GLU A 2 -1.79 -22.47 -5.27
CA GLU A 2 -2.60 -22.16 -4.08
C GLU A 2 -3.03 -20.70 -4.12
N HIS A 3 -4.34 -20.46 -4.15
CA HIS A 3 -4.93 -19.14 -4.00
C HIS A 3 -5.07 -18.84 -2.52
N TYR A 4 -4.27 -17.92 -2.00
CA TYR A 4 -4.38 -17.48 -0.62
C TYR A 4 -4.34 -15.95 -0.53
N ASN A 5 -4.90 -15.43 0.55
CA ASN A 5 -4.87 -14.01 0.86
C ASN A 5 -3.89 -13.77 2.01
N MET A 6 -3.22 -12.62 1.97
CA MET A 6 -2.25 -12.19 2.98
C MET A 6 -2.55 -10.78 3.47
N ASN A 7 -2.06 -10.48 4.68
CA ASN A 7 -2.04 -9.13 5.23
C ASN A 7 -0.60 -8.63 5.20
N LEU A 8 -0.39 -7.44 4.66
CA LEU A 8 0.93 -6.88 4.42
C LEU A 8 1.09 -5.56 5.17
N THR A 9 2.28 -5.36 5.71
CA THR A 9 2.68 -4.06 6.28
C THR A 9 3.63 -3.38 5.30
N LEU A 10 3.19 -2.28 4.71
CA LEU A 10 3.96 -1.52 3.74
C LEU A 10 4.57 -0.29 4.41
N LYS A 11 5.88 -0.13 4.26
CA LYS A 11 6.57 1.11 4.63
C LYS A 11 6.78 1.93 3.35
N VAL A 12 6.10 3.06 3.24
CA VAL A 12 6.06 3.90 2.05
C VAL A 12 6.72 5.24 2.37
N TRP A 13 7.75 5.63 1.60
CA TRP A 13 8.32 6.97 1.72
C TRP A 13 7.37 7.99 1.09
N ARG A 14 6.83 8.89 1.90
CA ARG A 14 5.98 9.99 1.44
C ARG A 14 6.67 11.32 1.62
N GLN A 15 6.63 12.11 0.56
CA GLN A 15 7.24 13.43 0.49
C GLN A 15 6.41 14.28 -0.47
N LYS A 16 5.98 15.46 -0.02
CA LYS A 16 5.07 16.32 -0.79
C LYS A 16 5.74 16.89 -2.05
N ASN A 17 6.99 17.29 -1.92
CA ASN A 17 7.84 17.81 -2.99
C ASN A 17 9.33 17.81 -2.57
N SER A 18 10.22 18.19 -3.48
CA SER A 18 11.68 18.23 -3.25
C SER A 18 12.13 19.18 -2.13
N GLN A 19 11.28 20.13 -1.71
CA GLN A 19 11.59 21.11 -0.67
C GLN A 19 11.06 20.69 0.71
N SER A 20 10.13 19.73 0.77
CA SER A 20 9.64 19.16 2.02
C SER A 20 10.50 17.99 2.49
N GLY A 21 10.73 17.88 3.80
CA GLY A 21 11.27 16.66 4.38
C GLY A 21 10.32 15.47 4.12
N GLY A 22 10.86 14.35 3.67
CA GLY A 22 10.11 13.11 3.53
C GLY A 22 10.12 12.29 4.82
N ARG A 23 9.20 11.33 4.91
CA ARG A 23 9.11 10.38 6.01
C ARG A 23 8.58 9.04 5.53
N PHE A 24 8.88 7.97 6.26
CA PHE A 24 8.19 6.71 6.06
C PHE A 24 6.83 6.74 6.76
N GLU A 25 5.79 6.43 6.01
CA GLU A 25 4.46 6.10 6.53
C GLU A 25 4.29 4.57 6.48
N THR A 26 3.54 4.03 7.44
CA THR A 26 3.31 2.58 7.53
C THR A 26 1.83 2.31 7.33
N TYR A 27 1.52 1.46 6.35
CA TYR A 27 0.15 1.07 6.03
C TYR A 27 -0.03 -0.43 6.22
N GLN A 28 -1.21 -0.82 6.71
CA GLN A 28 -1.62 -2.20 6.82
C GLN A 28 -2.65 -2.50 5.74
N VAL A 29 -2.25 -3.28 4.74
CA VAL A 29 -3.15 -3.69 3.65
C VAL A 29 -3.60 -5.11 3.92
N LYS A 30 -4.91 -5.34 3.87
CA LYS A 30 -5.51 -6.63 4.22
C LYS A 30 -6.05 -7.34 2.99
N ASN A 31 -6.14 -8.66 3.07
CA ASN A 31 -6.78 -9.51 2.05
C ASN A 31 -6.17 -9.38 0.63
N ILE A 32 -4.85 -9.25 0.54
CA ILE A 32 -4.14 -9.20 -0.75
C ILE A 32 -3.96 -10.62 -1.28
N SER A 33 -4.41 -10.87 -2.51
CA SER A 33 -4.26 -12.17 -3.16
C SER A 33 -2.79 -12.44 -3.50
N SER A 34 -2.36 -13.69 -3.37
CA SER A 34 -1.06 -14.18 -3.82
C SER A 34 -0.79 -13.98 -5.32
N GLU A 35 -1.86 -13.80 -6.11
CA GLU A 35 -1.79 -13.58 -7.55
C GLU A 35 -1.71 -12.10 -7.94
N MET A 36 -1.91 -11.18 -6.99
CA MET A 36 -1.81 -9.74 -7.27
C MET A 36 -0.36 -9.33 -7.45
N SER A 37 -0.12 -8.54 -8.48
CA SER A 37 1.14 -7.81 -8.62
C SER A 37 1.30 -6.74 -7.53
N PHE A 38 2.53 -6.30 -7.31
CA PHE A 38 2.82 -5.22 -6.36
C PHE A 38 2.09 -3.92 -6.71
N LEU A 39 1.88 -3.62 -8.00
CA LEU A 39 1.16 -2.41 -8.43
C LEU A 39 -0.33 -2.50 -8.12
N GLU A 40 -0.97 -3.64 -8.41
CA GLU A 40 -2.38 -3.86 -8.06
C GLU A 40 -2.61 -3.81 -6.54
N MET A 41 -1.69 -4.34 -5.75
CA MET A 41 -1.71 -4.17 -4.30
C MET A 41 -1.60 -2.68 -3.89
N PHE A 42 -0.77 -1.90 -4.58
CA PHE A 42 -0.64 -0.47 -4.31
C PHE A 42 -1.89 0.31 -4.72
N ASP A 43 -2.59 -0.12 -5.77
CA ASP A 43 -3.89 0.44 -6.15
C ASP A 43 -4.95 0.20 -5.06
N VAL A 44 -5.00 -0.99 -4.46
CA VAL A 44 -5.88 -1.27 -3.30
C VAL A 44 -5.57 -0.31 -2.15
N LEU A 45 -4.30 -0.11 -1.82
CA LEU A 45 -3.89 0.86 -0.80
C LEU A 45 -4.34 2.29 -1.15
N ASN A 46 -4.15 2.71 -2.41
CA ASN A 46 -4.56 4.04 -2.85
C ASN A 46 -6.07 4.25 -2.69
N GLU A 47 -6.88 3.26 -3.07
CA GLU A 47 -8.33 3.30 -2.91
C GLU A 47 -8.76 3.38 -1.43
N GLU A 48 -8.08 2.66 -0.53
CA GLU A 48 -8.30 2.78 0.92
C GLU A 48 -7.98 4.20 1.42
N LEU A 49 -6.83 4.75 1.02
CA LEU A 49 -6.43 6.11 1.43
C LEU A 49 -7.40 7.18 0.91
N ILE A 50 -7.89 7.05 -0.33
CA ILE A 50 -8.89 7.96 -0.90
C ILE A 50 -10.22 7.89 -0.12
N ARG A 51 -10.61 6.69 0.34
CA ARG A 51 -11.81 6.52 1.18
C ARG A 51 -11.65 7.12 2.57
N GLU A 52 -10.43 7.12 3.11
CA GLU A 52 -10.11 7.70 4.41
C GLU A 52 -9.99 9.24 4.38
N GLY A 53 -9.66 9.84 3.23
CA GLY A 53 -9.79 11.29 2.98
C GLY A 53 -8.56 11.97 2.37
#